data_AF-A0AAE1DJJ4-F1
#
_entry.id   AF-A0AAE1DJJ4-F1
#
_cell.length_a   1.000
_cell.length_b   1.000
_cell.length_c   1.000
_cell.angle_alpha   90.00
_cell.angle_beta   90.00
_cell.angle_gamma   90.00
#
_symmetry.space_group_name_H-M   'P 1'
#
loop_
_entity.id
_entity.type
_entity.pdbx_description
1 polymer ?
#
loop_
_entity_poly.entity_id
_entity_poly.type
_entity_poly.pdbx_seq_one_letter_code
_entity_poly.pdbx_strand_id
1 'polypeptide(L)'
;MGSETGELGPISLQFKRHLPFGDNAGKKDRKGNPINLTLYEGRILTPNRPEFFKLSRMAVVRPDDVFVCGYVKTGCHWIWETLNMIRKGRGVFSEMGKGQGFLEFSGPELYNSLPSPRILNTHNEFDWLPEKVCTYRNKIIFTTRNPKDVAMSLYNHHINLVMYNYQGESSDWFELFLDGFGTQFVITNITLY
;
A
#
# COMPACT_ATOMS: atom_id res chain seq x y z
N MET A 1 29.30 -3.83 21.70
CA MET A 1 28.40 -3.22 22.70
C MET A 1 28.15 -1.79 22.27
N GLY A 2 26.94 -1.53 21.79
CA GLY A 2 26.47 -0.23 21.33
C GLY A 2 24.96 -0.34 21.22
N SER A 3 24.29 -0.15 22.35
CA SER A 3 22.83 -0.09 22.45
C SER A 3 22.35 1.22 21.84
N GLU A 4 22.15 1.24 20.53
CA GLU A 4 21.41 2.32 19.89
C GLU A 4 19.93 1.96 19.98
N THR A 5 19.23 2.73 20.79
CA THR A 5 17.77 2.76 20.87
C THR A 5 17.19 2.83 19.47
N GLY A 6 16.57 1.72 19.03
CA GLY A 6 15.93 1.58 17.73
C GLY A 6 14.71 2.48 17.58
N GLU A 7 14.95 3.77 17.34
CA GLU A 7 13.90 4.67 16.90
C GLU A 7 13.49 4.28 15.48
N LEU A 8 12.41 3.50 15.45
CA LEU A 8 11.55 3.25 14.30
C LEU A 8 11.36 4.54 13.48
N GLY A 9 11.72 4.51 12.18
CA GLY A 9 11.57 5.64 11.27
C GLY A 9 10.12 6.18 11.13
N PRO A 10 9.92 7.31 10.43
CA PRO A 10 8.64 8.04 10.39
C PRO A 10 7.45 7.20 9.88
N ILE A 11 7.71 6.23 9.00
CA ILE A 11 6.70 5.30 8.48
C ILE A 11 6.23 4.33 9.57
N SER A 12 7.13 3.81 10.39
CA SER A 12 6.79 2.89 11.49
C SER A 12 5.99 3.54 12.62
N LEU A 13 6.05 4.87 12.77
CA LEU A 13 5.14 5.61 13.67
C LEU A 13 3.68 5.59 13.19
N GLN A 14 3.43 5.54 11.87
CA GLN A 14 2.07 5.38 11.31
C GLN A 14 1.46 4.00 11.64
N PHE A 15 2.30 3.06 12.07
CA PHE A 15 1.94 1.68 12.40
C PHE A 15 1.93 1.40 13.91
N LYS A 16 2.14 2.43 14.76
CA LYS A 16 1.87 2.34 16.21
C LYS A 16 0.36 2.35 16.45
N ARG A 17 -0.28 1.19 16.34
CA ARG A 17 -1.71 0.98 16.63
C ARG A 17 -1.87 0.23 17.94
N HIS A 18 -2.91 0.59 18.70
CA HIS A 18 -3.27 -0.10 19.95
C HIS A 18 -3.86 -1.50 19.73
N LEU A 19 -4.23 -1.82 18.48
CA LEU A 19 -4.91 -3.05 18.11
C LEU A 19 -4.13 -3.74 16.99
N PRO A 20 -4.09 -5.09 16.98
CA PRO A 20 -3.25 -5.86 16.07
C PRO A 20 -3.67 -5.69 14.60
N PHE A 21 -2.71 -5.92 13.70
CA PHE A 21 -2.96 -5.97 12.26
C PHE A 21 -3.80 -7.20 11.89
N GLY A 22 -4.53 -7.11 10.77
CA GLY A 22 -5.28 -8.24 10.26
C GLY A 22 -4.35 -9.34 9.75
N ASP A 23 -4.43 -10.52 10.35
CA ASP A 23 -3.83 -11.76 9.87
C ASP A 23 -4.91 -12.85 9.85
N ASN A 24 -5.56 -13.00 8.70
CA ASN A 24 -6.61 -14.01 8.49
C ASN A 24 -6.37 -14.87 7.24
N ALA A 25 -5.27 -14.63 6.51
CA ALA A 25 -4.91 -15.44 5.34
C ALA A 25 -4.17 -16.73 5.73
N GLY A 26 -3.53 -16.76 6.91
CA GLY A 26 -2.86 -17.96 7.45
C GLY A 26 -1.72 -18.49 6.59
N LYS A 27 -1.02 -17.62 5.85
CA LYS A 27 0.04 -18.01 4.92
C LYS A 27 1.36 -18.23 5.65
N LYS A 28 2.08 -19.25 5.19
CA LYS A 28 3.40 -19.63 5.68
C LYS A 28 4.29 -19.96 4.49
N ASP A 29 5.57 -19.65 4.60
CA ASP A 29 6.56 -20.14 3.65
C ASP A 29 6.74 -21.68 3.77
N ARG A 30 7.54 -22.26 2.88
CA ARG A 30 7.83 -23.71 2.87
C ARG A 30 8.51 -24.25 4.14
N LYS A 31 9.10 -23.37 4.96
CA LYS A 31 9.73 -23.73 6.24
C LYS A 31 8.81 -23.48 7.44
N GLY A 32 7.59 -23.00 7.19
CA GLY A 32 6.59 -22.75 8.21
C GLY A 32 6.66 -21.35 8.84
N ASN A 33 7.49 -20.44 8.34
CA ASN A 33 7.51 -19.06 8.83
C ASN A 33 6.23 -18.33 8.41
N PRO A 34 5.47 -17.74 9.35
CA PRO A 34 4.23 -17.05 9.03
C PRO A 34 4.50 -15.71 8.37
N ILE A 35 3.58 -15.30 7.50
CA ILE A 35 3.46 -13.92 7.03
C ILE A 35 2.02 -13.44 7.29
N ASN A 36 1.90 -12.35 8.04
CA ASN A 36 0.60 -11.73 8.25
C ASN A 36 0.12 -11.16 6.93
N LEU A 37 -1.10 -11.53 6.53
CA LEU A 37 -1.78 -11.03 5.33
C LEU A 37 -3.29 -11.00 5.59
N THR A 38 -4.01 -10.13 4.89
CA THR A 38 -5.47 -10.09 4.97
C THR A 38 -6.12 -10.68 3.73
N LEU A 39 -6.89 -11.76 3.90
CA LEU A 39 -7.83 -12.27 2.92
C LEU A 39 -9.17 -11.53 3.08
N TYR A 40 -9.56 -10.80 2.04
CA TYR A 40 -10.85 -10.09 1.99
C TYR A 40 -11.43 -10.21 0.58
N GLU A 41 -12.68 -10.69 0.47
CA GLU A 41 -13.39 -10.88 -0.81
C GLU A 41 -12.55 -11.63 -1.88
N GLY A 42 -11.84 -12.69 -1.47
CA GLY A 42 -11.03 -13.52 -2.36
C GLY A 42 -9.66 -12.94 -2.74
N ARG A 43 -9.27 -11.79 -2.18
CA ARG A 43 -8.00 -11.11 -2.49
C ARG A 43 -7.06 -11.12 -1.29
N ILE A 44 -5.76 -11.25 -1.58
CA ILE A 44 -4.68 -11.18 -0.59
C ILE A 44 -4.12 -9.75 -0.54
N LEU A 45 -4.29 -9.12 0.61
CA LEU A 45 -4.04 -7.70 0.83
C LEU A 45 -3.02 -7.50 1.95
N THR A 46 -2.47 -6.29 1.99
CA THR A 46 -1.61 -5.83 3.09
C THR A 46 -2.34 -6.00 4.43
N PRO A 47 -1.67 -6.39 5.54
CA PRO A 47 -2.27 -6.52 6.86
C PRO A 47 -3.03 -5.26 7.29
N ASN A 48 -4.35 -5.33 7.25
CA ASN A 48 -5.22 -4.33 7.82
C ASN A 48 -6.59 -4.96 8.08
N ARG A 49 -7.46 -4.25 8.78
CA ARG A 49 -8.76 -4.80 9.07
C ARG A 49 -9.70 -4.70 7.86
N PRO A 50 -10.55 -5.72 7.63
CA PRO A 50 -11.50 -5.76 6.51
C PRO A 50 -12.30 -4.47 6.27
N GLU A 51 -12.68 -3.76 7.34
CA GLU A 51 -13.44 -2.52 7.23
C GLU A 51 -12.71 -1.43 6.44
N PHE A 52 -11.38 -1.37 6.49
CA PHE A 52 -10.62 -0.37 5.74
C PHE A 52 -10.67 -0.61 4.23
N PHE A 53 -10.76 -1.86 3.78
CA PHE A 53 -10.92 -2.19 2.36
C PHE A 53 -12.34 -1.89 1.88
N LYS A 54 -13.34 -2.10 2.74
CA LYS A 54 -14.70 -1.65 2.45
C LYS A 54 -14.78 -0.13 2.36
N LEU A 55 -14.20 0.58 3.33
CA LEU A 55 -14.19 2.04 3.36
C LEU A 55 -13.41 2.67 2.20
N SER A 56 -12.31 2.05 1.77
CA SER A 56 -11.54 2.53 0.63
C SER A 56 -12.36 2.51 -0.66
N ARG A 57 -13.20 1.48 -0.87
CA ARG A 57 -14.14 1.39 -2.00
C ARG A 57 -15.29 2.39 -1.90
N MET A 58 -15.69 2.76 -0.68
CA MET A 58 -16.77 3.71 -0.41
C MET A 58 -16.27 5.14 -0.21
N ALA A 59 -15.01 5.43 -0.51
CA ALA A 59 -14.43 6.74 -0.28
C ALA A 59 -15.19 7.84 -1.05
N VAL A 60 -15.45 8.96 -0.38
CA VAL A 60 -16.05 10.14 -1.02
C VAL A 60 -15.02 10.74 -1.97
N VAL A 61 -15.30 10.67 -3.27
CA VAL A 61 -14.46 11.24 -4.33
C VAL A 61 -14.91 12.65 -4.68
N ARG A 62 -13.95 13.55 -4.92
CA ARG A 62 -14.17 14.89 -5.45
C ARG A 62 -13.76 14.94 -6.92
N PRO A 63 -14.39 15.77 -7.76
CA PRO A 63 -14.06 15.84 -9.20
C PRO A 63 -12.61 16.24 -9.50
N ASP A 64 -11.94 16.91 -8.58
CA ASP A 64 -10.56 17.39 -8.72
C ASP A 64 -9.51 16.51 -8.04
N ASP A 65 -9.90 15.35 -7.48
CA ASP A 65 -8.95 14.40 -6.91
C ASP A 65 -8.03 13.80 -7.98
N VAL A 66 -6.80 13.51 -7.56
CA VAL A 66 -5.80 12.75 -8.32
C VAL A 66 -5.46 11.48 -7.56
N PHE A 67 -5.50 10.33 -8.25
CA PHE A 67 -5.23 9.02 -7.68
C PHE A 67 -3.86 8.50 -8.13
N VAL A 68 -2.99 8.17 -7.18
CA VAL A 68 -1.74 7.45 -7.41
C VAL A 68 -1.97 5.97 -7.14
N CYS A 69 -1.92 5.17 -8.21
CA CYS A 69 -2.18 3.74 -8.18
C CYS A 69 -0.92 2.96 -8.56
N GLY A 70 -0.83 1.69 -8.16
CA GLY A 70 0.26 0.80 -8.54
C GLY A 70 0.43 -0.34 -7.55
N TYR A 71 1.20 -1.35 -7.93
CA TYR A 71 1.53 -2.46 -7.02
C TYR A 71 2.33 -1.93 -5.83
N VAL A 72 2.31 -2.66 -4.72
CA VAL A 72 3.18 -2.35 -3.58
C VAL A 72 4.64 -2.28 -4.07
N LYS A 73 5.37 -1.23 -3.70
CA LYS A 73 6.79 -1.01 -4.08
C LYS A 73 7.09 -0.61 -5.54
N THR A 74 6.10 -0.21 -6.34
CA THR A 74 6.34 0.37 -7.68
C THR A 74 6.70 1.85 -7.68
N GLY A 75 6.79 2.49 -6.52
CA GLY A 75 7.23 3.89 -6.41
C GLY A 75 6.13 4.90 -6.08
N CYS A 76 4.95 4.47 -5.62
CA CYS A 76 3.86 5.39 -5.25
C CYS A 76 4.27 6.50 -4.26
N HIS A 77 5.26 6.28 -3.39
CA HIS A 77 5.74 7.34 -2.47
C HIS A 77 6.48 8.46 -3.22
N TRP A 78 7.34 8.10 -4.17
CA TRP A 78 8.08 9.07 -4.97
C TRP A 78 7.12 9.92 -5.81
N ILE A 79 6.18 9.28 -6.51
CA ILE A 79 5.17 9.98 -7.31
C ILE A 79 4.27 10.87 -6.45
N TRP A 80 3.79 10.37 -5.31
CA TRP A 80 2.97 11.16 -4.40
C TRP A 80 3.67 12.44 -3.94
N GLU A 81 4.97 12.34 -3.65
CA GLU A 81 5.78 13.49 -3.26
C GLU A 81 6.01 14.46 -4.41
N THR A 82 6.38 13.95 -5.60
CA THR A 82 6.54 14.77 -6.81
C THR A 82 5.26 15.54 -7.14
N LEU A 83 4.08 14.92 -7.02
CA LEU A 83 2.80 15.60 -7.24
C LEU A 83 2.54 16.69 -6.21
N ASN A 84 2.92 16.47 -4.95
CA ASN A 84 2.82 17.52 -3.94
C ASN A 84 3.75 18.70 -4.23
N MET A 85 4.97 18.44 -4.69
CA MET A 85 5.91 19.49 -5.12
C MET A 85 5.36 20.30 -6.31
N ILE A 86 4.81 19.61 -7.32
CA ILE A 86 4.15 20.25 -8.47
C ILE A 86 2.96 21.10 -8.02
N ARG A 87 2.07 20.54 -7.18
CA ARG A 87 0.88 21.24 -6.66
C ARG A 87 1.24 22.49 -5.87
N LYS A 88 2.33 22.45 -5.09
CA LYS A 88 2.81 23.58 -4.28
C LYS A 88 3.66 24.57 -5.09
N GLY A 89 4.10 24.21 -6.30
CA GLY A 89 5.07 24.98 -7.08
C GLY A 89 6.43 25.11 -6.39
N ARG A 90 6.80 24.16 -5.53
CA ARG A 90 8.04 24.19 -4.73
C ARG A 90 8.64 22.79 -4.62
N GLY A 91 9.95 22.66 -4.82
CA GLY A 91 10.70 21.41 -4.66
C GLY A 91 10.99 21.06 -3.19
N VAL A 92 9.99 21.16 -2.32
CA VAL A 92 10.10 20.90 -0.89
C VAL A 92 9.17 19.75 -0.52
N PHE A 93 9.68 18.83 0.32
CA PHE A 93 8.93 17.69 0.79
C PHE A 93 7.62 18.10 1.50
N SER A 94 6.60 17.27 1.37
CA SER A 94 5.34 17.47 2.07
C SER A 94 5.48 17.20 3.57
N GLU A 95 5.06 18.18 4.38
CA GLU A 95 4.92 18.00 5.84
C GLU A 95 3.84 16.97 6.20
N MET A 96 2.84 16.80 5.33
CA MET A 96 1.91 15.68 5.42
C MET A 96 2.61 14.41 4.96
N GLY A 97 2.48 13.33 5.72
CA GLY A 97 2.93 12.02 5.26
C GLY A 97 1.96 11.40 4.25
N LYS A 98 2.49 10.69 3.23
CA LYS A 98 1.70 9.94 2.23
C LYS A 98 0.55 9.14 2.86
N GLY A 99 0.80 8.53 4.02
CA GLY A 99 -0.17 7.73 4.76
C GLY A 99 -1.43 8.45 5.23
N GLN A 100 -1.61 9.76 5.03
CA GLN A 100 -2.89 10.47 5.27
C GLN A 100 -3.87 10.39 4.08
N GLY A 101 -3.35 10.18 2.86
CA GLY A 101 -4.15 10.06 1.64
C GLY A 101 -4.29 8.61 1.16
N PHE A 102 -3.93 7.63 1.98
CA PHE A 102 -3.91 6.22 1.62
C PHE A 102 -5.27 5.58 1.96
N LEU A 103 -6.09 5.31 0.95
CA LEU A 103 -7.50 4.93 1.14
C LEU A 103 -7.67 3.71 2.05
N GLU A 104 -6.79 2.73 1.92
CA GLU A 104 -6.81 1.48 2.67
C GLU A 104 -6.21 1.61 4.07
N PHE A 105 -5.69 2.76 4.49
CA PHE A 105 -4.99 2.92 5.78
C PHE A 105 -5.41 4.13 6.62
N SER A 106 -5.64 5.28 5.98
CA SER A 106 -5.89 6.56 6.69
C SER A 106 -7.29 6.65 7.29
N GLY A 107 -8.25 5.92 6.73
CA GLY A 107 -9.66 6.05 7.08
C GLY A 107 -10.30 7.36 6.58
N PRO A 108 -11.65 7.41 6.49
CA PRO A 108 -12.37 8.53 5.87
C PRO A 108 -12.11 9.90 6.47
N GLU A 109 -11.99 9.98 7.78
CA GLU A 109 -11.80 11.25 8.49
C GLU A 109 -10.52 11.96 8.02
N LEU A 110 -9.40 11.24 7.91
CA LEU A 110 -8.13 11.79 7.48
C LEU A 110 -8.18 12.27 6.03
N TYR A 111 -8.52 11.41 5.07
CA TYR A 111 -8.48 11.83 3.66
C TYR A 111 -9.59 12.81 3.27
N ASN A 112 -10.70 12.89 4.02
CA ASN A 112 -11.74 13.91 3.80
C ASN A 112 -11.33 15.28 4.36
N SER A 113 -10.49 15.33 5.40
CA SER A 113 -9.96 16.59 5.93
C SER A 113 -8.94 17.26 5.00
N LEU A 114 -8.38 16.52 4.02
CA LEU A 114 -7.36 17.06 3.12
C LEU A 114 -7.92 18.16 2.20
N PRO A 115 -7.17 19.25 1.97
CA PRO A 115 -7.58 20.31 1.06
C PRO A 115 -7.53 19.83 -0.39
N SER A 116 -8.48 20.33 -1.19
CA SER A 116 -8.54 20.11 -2.63
C SER A 116 -7.48 20.94 -3.40
N PRO A 117 -6.95 20.43 -4.53
CA PRO A 117 -7.15 19.07 -5.04
C PRO A 117 -6.38 18.06 -4.18
N ARG A 118 -7.01 16.92 -3.85
CA ARG A 118 -6.37 15.88 -3.02
C ARG A 118 -5.52 14.97 -3.91
N ILE A 119 -4.37 14.56 -3.37
CA ILE A 119 -3.54 13.51 -3.95
C ILE A 119 -3.74 12.27 -3.09
N LEU A 120 -4.61 11.38 -3.55
CA LEU A 120 -4.96 10.13 -2.90
C LEU A 120 -4.11 9.00 -3.48
N ASN A 121 -3.85 7.95 -2.71
CA ASN A 121 -3.12 6.79 -3.20
C ASN A 121 -3.76 5.49 -2.74
N THR A 122 -3.58 4.46 -3.55
CA THR A 122 -4.17 3.13 -3.31
C THR A 122 -3.37 2.06 -4.05
N HIS A 123 -3.34 0.86 -3.47
CA HIS A 123 -2.83 -0.35 -4.09
C HIS A 123 -3.97 -1.26 -4.57
N ASN A 124 -5.23 -0.85 -4.41
CA ASN A 124 -6.39 -1.55 -4.97
C ASN A 124 -6.29 -1.67 -6.50
N GLU A 125 -6.85 -2.78 -7.00
CA GLU A 125 -7.08 -2.97 -8.42
C GLU A 125 -8.16 -2.01 -8.93
N PHE A 126 -8.21 -1.83 -10.25
CA PHE A 126 -9.08 -0.85 -10.89
C PHE A 126 -10.57 -1.05 -10.58
N ASP A 127 -11.02 -2.31 -10.50
CA ASP A 127 -12.39 -2.71 -10.16
C ASP A 127 -12.75 -2.47 -8.67
N TRP A 128 -11.75 -2.15 -7.84
CA TRP A 128 -11.88 -1.82 -6.43
C TRP A 128 -11.64 -0.34 -6.11
N LEU A 129 -11.52 0.50 -7.13
CA LEU A 129 -11.58 1.95 -6.93
C LEU A 129 -13.02 2.40 -6.63
N PRO A 130 -13.22 3.53 -5.93
CA PRO A 130 -14.55 4.09 -5.77
C PRO A 130 -15.20 4.38 -7.13
N GLU A 131 -16.46 3.97 -7.31
CA GLU A 131 -17.20 4.09 -8.58
C GLU A 131 -17.20 5.51 -9.16
N LYS A 132 -17.18 6.52 -8.28
CA LYS A 132 -17.16 7.94 -8.66
C LYS A 132 -15.89 8.37 -9.38
N VAL A 133 -14.78 7.63 -9.26
CA VAL A 133 -13.52 7.89 -9.98
C VAL A 133 -13.76 7.91 -11.50
N CYS A 134 -14.47 6.92 -12.01
CA CYS A 134 -14.83 6.83 -13.43
C CYS A 134 -15.88 7.86 -13.83
N THR A 135 -16.88 8.07 -12.96
CA THR A 135 -17.97 9.05 -13.20
C THR A 135 -17.44 10.47 -13.37
N TYR A 136 -16.55 10.91 -12.47
CA TYR A 136 -15.96 12.25 -12.51
C TYR A 136 -14.75 12.35 -13.44
N ARG A 137 -14.31 11.23 -14.04
CA ARG A 137 -13.10 11.17 -14.88
C ARG A 137 -11.87 11.72 -14.14
N ASN A 138 -11.71 11.32 -12.88
CA ASN A 138 -10.55 11.70 -12.09
C ASN A 138 -9.24 11.26 -12.77
N LYS A 139 -8.17 12.00 -12.52
CA LYS A 139 -6.84 11.65 -13.03
C LYS A 139 -6.28 10.46 -12.25
N ILE A 140 -5.83 9.44 -12.96
CA ILE A 140 -5.14 8.27 -12.39
C ILE A 140 -3.69 8.27 -12.90
N ILE A 141 -2.75 8.21 -11.98
CA ILE A 141 -1.32 8.02 -12.26
C ILE A 141 -0.96 6.62 -11.78
N PHE A 142 -0.80 5.71 -12.74
CA PHE A 142 -0.46 4.32 -12.46
C PHE A 142 1.06 4.10 -12.54
N THR A 143 1.64 3.47 -11.53
CA THR A 143 3.08 3.24 -11.43
C THR A 143 3.42 1.76 -11.59
N THR A 144 4.35 1.48 -12.47
CA THR A 144 4.90 0.14 -12.73
C THR A 144 6.40 0.12 -12.50
N ARG A 145 6.94 -1.03 -12.13
CA ARG A 145 8.37 -1.26 -11.95
C ARG A 145 8.72 -2.68 -12.38
N ASN A 146 9.97 -2.92 -12.78
CA ASN A 146 10.46 -4.25 -13.09
C ASN A 146 10.10 -5.23 -11.94
N PRO A 147 9.46 -6.38 -12.23
CA PRO A 147 8.98 -7.30 -11.20
C PRO A 147 10.10 -7.88 -10.32
N LYS A 148 11.32 -8.01 -10.86
CA LYS A 148 12.49 -8.48 -10.08
C LYS A 148 12.88 -7.46 -9.00
N ASP A 149 12.89 -6.17 -9.34
CA ASP A 149 13.16 -5.10 -8.38
C ASP A 149 12.05 -4.95 -7.35
N VAL A 150 10.79 -5.12 -7.79
CA VAL A 150 9.62 -5.13 -6.93
C VAL A 150 9.74 -6.24 -5.90
N ALA A 151 10.03 -7.47 -6.32
CA ALA A 151 10.18 -8.62 -5.44
C ALA A 151 11.22 -8.34 -4.35
N MET A 152 12.43 -7.89 -4.73
CA MET A 152 13.47 -7.59 -3.75
C MET A 152 13.11 -6.43 -2.81
N SER A 153 12.48 -5.38 -3.32
CA SER A 153 12.04 -4.24 -2.50
C SER A 153 10.92 -4.62 -1.53
N LEU A 154 10.04 -5.54 -1.93
CA LEU A 154 8.90 -6.00 -1.17
C LEU A 154 9.29 -7.01 -0.10
N TYR A 155 10.23 -7.92 -0.38
CA TYR A 155 10.87 -8.74 0.66
C TYR A 155 11.41 -7.86 1.79
N ASN A 156 12.24 -6.87 1.44
CA ASN A 156 12.79 -5.93 2.40
C ASN A 156 11.69 -5.16 3.15
N HIS A 157 10.55 -4.87 2.50
CA HIS A 157 9.42 -4.23 3.15
C HIS A 157 8.73 -5.15 4.18
N HIS A 158 8.54 -6.43 3.84
CA HIS A 158 7.89 -7.41 4.71
C HIS A 158 8.72 -7.77 5.94
N ILE A 159 10.05 -7.89 5.82
CA ILE A 159 10.91 -8.19 6.99
C ILE A 159 11.11 -6.99 7.92
N ASN A 160 11.04 -5.75 7.39
CA ASN A 160 11.31 -4.54 8.18
C ASN A 160 10.06 -3.92 8.80
N LEU A 161 8.85 -4.30 8.36
CA LEU A 161 7.61 -3.77 8.92
C LEU A 161 6.93 -4.81 9.81
N VAL A 162 6.81 -4.45 11.09
CA VAL A 162 6.21 -5.27 12.16
C VAL A 162 4.82 -5.82 11.83
N MET A 163 4.06 -5.14 10.96
CA MET A 163 2.72 -5.56 10.57
C MET A 163 2.67 -6.89 9.82
N TYR A 164 3.74 -7.25 9.11
CA TYR A 164 3.83 -8.49 8.34
C TYR A 164 4.37 -9.67 9.15
N ASN A 165 5.08 -9.40 10.25
CA ASN A 165 5.64 -10.43 11.15
C ASN A 165 6.41 -11.56 10.42
N TYR A 166 7.04 -11.25 9.29
CA TYR A 166 7.76 -12.23 8.50
C TYR A 166 9.25 -12.23 8.84
N GLN A 167 9.81 -13.42 9.07
CA GLN A 167 11.21 -13.61 9.49
C GLN A 167 11.95 -14.65 8.63
N GLY A 168 11.34 -15.12 7.53
CA GLY A 168 11.95 -16.08 6.64
C GLY A 168 12.97 -15.45 5.67
N GLU A 169 13.74 -16.29 5.00
CA GLU A 169 14.77 -15.89 4.04
C GLU A 169 14.16 -15.41 2.72
N SER A 170 14.94 -14.68 1.92
CA SER A 170 14.50 -14.16 0.61
C SER A 170 14.10 -15.25 -0.36
N SER A 171 14.79 -16.40 -0.35
CA SER A 171 14.48 -17.54 -1.22
C SER A 171 13.13 -18.19 -0.89
N ASP A 172 12.82 -18.35 0.40
CA ASP A 172 11.55 -18.91 0.86
C ASP A 172 10.39 -17.91 0.61
N TRP A 173 10.67 -16.62 0.80
CA TRP A 173 9.73 -15.54 0.52
C TRP A 173 9.41 -15.42 -0.98
N PHE A 174 10.39 -15.66 -1.84
CA PHE A 174 10.19 -15.51 -3.28
C PHE A 174 9.14 -16.50 -3.81
N GLU A 175 9.09 -17.71 -3.28
CA GLU A 175 8.02 -18.67 -3.60
C GLU A 175 6.64 -18.14 -3.19
N LEU A 176 6.51 -17.54 -1.99
CA LEU A 176 5.28 -16.87 -1.58
C LEU A 176 4.89 -15.75 -2.55
N PHE A 177 5.87 -14.97 -3.02
CA PHE A 177 5.64 -13.91 -3.99
C PHE A 177 5.13 -14.46 -5.33
N LEU A 178 5.73 -15.54 -5.85
CA LEU A 178 5.32 -16.20 -7.09
C LEU A 178 3.93 -16.81 -7.00
N ASP A 179 3.55 -17.34 -5.84
CA ASP A 179 2.20 -17.86 -5.55
C ASP A 179 1.14 -16.75 -5.36
N GLY A 180 1.51 -15.48 -5.54
CA GLY A 180 0.60 -14.33 -5.43
C GLY A 180 0.40 -13.82 -4.00
N PHE A 181 1.23 -14.23 -3.04
CA PHE A 181 1.19 -13.76 -1.64
C PHE A 181 2.12 -12.56 -1.38
N GLY A 182 2.62 -11.90 -2.43
CA GLY A 182 3.40 -10.67 -2.35
C GLY A 182 2.60 -9.42 -1.92
N THR A 183 1.32 -9.52 -1.59
CA THR A 183 0.33 -8.42 -1.43
C THR A 183 -0.05 -7.69 -2.73
N GLN A 184 -1.35 -7.77 -3.06
CA GLN A 184 -2.09 -6.82 -3.90
C GLN A 184 -1.65 -6.62 -5.37
N PHE A 185 -1.51 -7.72 -6.11
CA PHE A 185 -1.91 -7.98 -7.52
C PHE A 185 -1.65 -9.48 -7.68
N VAL A 186 -2.64 -10.25 -8.10
CA VAL A 186 -2.33 -11.56 -8.68
C VAL A 186 -1.96 -11.25 -10.13
N ILE A 187 -0.71 -11.51 -10.54
CA ILE A 187 -0.38 -11.55 -11.97
C ILE A 187 -0.99 -12.84 -12.52
N THR A 188 -2.30 -12.91 -12.64
CA THR A 188 -2.98 -13.94 -13.42
C THR A 188 -3.26 -13.36 -14.80
N ASN A 189 -2.53 -13.88 -15.79
CA ASN A 189 -2.67 -13.62 -17.22
C ASN A 189 -2.17 -12.25 -17.70
N ILE A 190 -0.85 -12.13 -17.89
CA ILE A 190 -0.32 -11.28 -18.96
C ILE A 190 -0.73 -11.96 -20.27
N THR A 191 -1.93 -11.67 -20.77
CA THR A 191 -2.19 -11.84 -22.20
C THR A 191 -1.65 -10.57 -22.85
N LEU A 192 -0.47 -10.67 -23.46
CA LEU A 192 -0.01 -9.65 -24.38
C LEU A 192 -0.99 -9.67 -25.56
N TYR A 193 -1.76 -8.59 -25.73
CA TYR A 193 -2.47 -8.32 -26.97
C TYR A 193 -1.48 -7.89 -28.05
#